data_AF-A0A822IS99-F1
#
_entry.id   AF-A0A822IS99-F1
#
_cell.length_a   1.000
_cell.length_b   1.000
_cell.length_c   1.000
_cell.angle_alpha   90.00
_cell.angle_beta   90.00
_cell.angle_gamma   90.00
#
_symmetry.space_group_name_H-M   'P 1'
#
loop_
_entity.id
_entity.type
_entity.pdbx_description
1 polymer ?
#
loop_
_entity_poly.entity_id
_entity_poly.type
_entity_poly.pdbx_seq_one_letter_code
_entity_poly.pdbx_strand_id
1 'polypeptide(L)' 'MDTTIRNIDPFVYKKLKTKAAEEGISIGEAVTKAVSEWLGLPRKKKRSIIDIKPEHFGDQFRNLSEEIDEVLYKREQV' A
#
# COMPACT_ATOMS: atom_id res chain seq x y z
N MET A 1 1.80 12.90 5.33
CA MET A 1 2.25 13.63 6.54
C MET A 1 3.55 14.32 6.18
N ASP A 2 3.73 15.59 6.55
CA ASP A 2 4.97 16.31 6.26
C ASP A 2 6.04 15.96 7.29
N THR A 3 7.26 15.66 6.85
CA THR A 3 8.37 15.30 7.73
C THR A 3 9.66 15.89 7.16
N THR A 4 10.27 16.81 7.90
CA THR A 4 11.52 17.46 7.49
C THR A 4 12.72 16.60 7.90
N ILE A 5 13.50 16.16 6.92
CA ILE A 5 14.81 15.52 7.15
C ILE A 5 15.89 16.59 7.03
N ARG A 6 16.70 16.77 8.07
CA ARG A 6 17.80 17.76 8.11
C ARG A 6 19.16 17.07 8.00
N ASN A 7 20.18 17.86 7.71
CA ASN A 7 21.58 17.41 7.69
C ASN A 7 21.89 16.30 6.67
N ILE A 8 21.24 16.33 5.51
CA ILE A 8 21.57 15.47 4.38
C ILE A 8 22.81 16.02 3.67
N ASP A 9 23.71 15.13 3.29
CA ASP A 9 24.87 15.48 2.47
C ASP A 9 24.41 16.09 1.12
N PRO A 10 24.94 17.28 0.72
CA PRO A 10 24.50 17.95 -0.50
C PRO A 10 24.74 17.15 -1.78
N PHE A 11 25.80 16.34 -1.82
CA PHE A 11 26.13 15.52 -2.97
C PHE A 11 25.17 14.32 -3.08
N VAL A 12 24.84 13.69 -1.95
CA VAL A 12 23.80 12.65 -1.87
C VAL A 12 22.45 13.20 -2.29
N TYR A 13 22.07 14.38 -1.80
CA TYR A 13 20.81 15.04 -2.19
C TYR A 13 20.72 15.28 -3.70
N LYS A 14 21.81 15.78 -4.31
CA LYS A 14 21.87 16.03 -5.75
C LYS A 14 21.67 14.74 -6.55
N LYS A 15 22.34 13.65 -6.17
CA LYS A 15 22.17 12.35 -6.82
C LYS A 15 20.75 11.80 -6.67
N LEU A 16 20.17 11.91 -5.47
CA LEU A 16 18.79 11.49 -5.22
C LEU A 16 17.81 12.28 -6.09
N LYS A 17 17.98 13.60 -6.18
CA LYS A 17 17.14 14.47 -6.99
C LYS A 17 17.23 14.11 -8.48
N THR A 18 18.42 13.84 -9.00
CA THR A 18 18.60 13.38 -10.39
C THR A 18 17.85 12.07 -10.62
N LYS A 19 18.03 11.07 -9.73
CA LYS A 19 17.38 9.77 -9.86
C LYS A 19 15.85 9.86 -9.75
N ALA A 20 15.33 10.73 -8.87
CA ALA A 20 13.90 10.98 -8.75
C ALA A 20 13.32 11.58 -10.04
N ALA A 21 14.05 12.51 -10.67
CA ALA A 21 13.65 13.08 -11.96
C ALA A 21 13.67 12.05 -13.09
N GLU A 22 14.67 11.17 -13.14
CA GLU A 22 14.75 10.06 -14.11
C GLU A 22 13.60 9.07 -13.96
N GLU A 23 13.20 8.75 -12.74
CA GLU A 23 12.07 7.85 -12.46
C GLU A 23 10.70 8.54 -12.54
N GLY A 24 10.65 9.87 -12.72
CA GLY A 24 9.41 10.64 -12.76
C GLY A 24 8.64 10.67 -11.44
N ILE A 25 9.34 10.51 -10.31
CA ILE A 25 8.74 10.49 -8.96
C ILE A 25 9.16 11.71 -8.15
N SER A 26 8.37 12.04 -7.12
CA SER A 26 8.75 13.12 -6.20
C SER A 26 9.96 12.75 -5.33
N ILE A 27 10.67 13.76 -4.82
CA ILE A 27 11.80 13.53 -3.89
C ILE A 27 11.34 12.77 -2.65
N GLY A 28 10.16 13.07 -2.12
CA GLY A 28 9.59 12.37 -0.96
C GLY A 28 9.33 10.89 -1.24
N GLU A 29 8.82 10.55 -2.43
CA GLU A 29 8.65 9.16 -2.86
C GLU A 29 9.99 8.45 -3.03
N ALA A 30 11.00 9.11 -3.60
CA ALA A 30 12.34 8.56 -3.75
C ALA A 30 12.99 8.26 -2.37
N VAL A 31 12.86 9.18 -1.40
CA VAL A 31 13.30 8.97 -0.01
C VAL A 31 12.55 7.79 0.60
N THR A 32 11.23 7.77 0.49
CA THR A 32 10.40 6.70 1.07
C THR A 32 10.78 5.33 0.49
N LYS A 33 11.02 5.26 -0.83
CA LYS A 33 11.43 4.05 -1.53
C LYS A 33 12.82 3.58 -1.07
N ALA A 34 13.79 4.49 -0.96
CA ALA A 34 15.13 4.17 -0.50
C ALA A 34 15.15 3.69 0.97
N VAL A 35 14.42 4.39 1.85
CA VAL A 35 14.31 4.03 3.28
C VAL A 35 13.58 2.69 3.45
N SER A 36 12.51 2.47 2.71
CA SER A 36 11.78 1.18 2.76
C SER A 36 12.65 0.01 2.32
N GLU A 37 13.46 0.21 1.28
CA GLU A 37 14.42 -0.79 0.80
C GLU A 37 15.53 -1.04 1.82
N TRP A 38 16.08 0.02 2.43
CA TRP A 38 17.11 -0.07 3.47
C TRP A 38 16.61 -0.80 4.73
N LEU A 39 15.37 -0.55 5.15
CA LEU A 39 14.75 -1.21 6.30
C LEU A 39 14.24 -2.63 5.98
N GLY A 40 14.36 -3.10 4.74
CA GLY A 40 13.82 -4.39 4.32
C GLY A 40 12.29 -4.49 4.43
N LEU A 41 11.59 -3.35 4.39
CA LEU A 41 10.13 -3.35 4.49
C LEU A 41 9.53 -4.00 3.24
N PRO A 42 8.55 -4.91 3.40
CA PRO A 42 7.89 -5.50 2.25
C PRO A 42 7.22 -4.37 1.46
N ARG A 43 7.63 -4.19 0.21
CA ARG A 43 6.87 -3.33 -0.71
C ARG A 43 5.43 -3.83 -0.68
N LYS A 44 4.50 -2.98 -0.25
CA LYS A 44 3.07 -3.25 -0.42
C LYS A 44 2.85 -3.41 -1.91
N LYS A 45 2.85 -4.67 -2.39
CA LYS A 45 2.47 -4.97 -3.77
C LYS A 45 1.07 -4.40 -3.92
N LYS A 46 0.90 -3.46 -4.86
CA LYS A 46 -0.43 -3.14 -5.37
C LYS A 46 -0.92 -4.45 -6.01
N ARG A 47 -1.66 -5.25 -5.25
CA ARG A 47 -2.31 -6.43 -5.81
C ARG A 47 -3.38 -5.89 -6.74
N SER A 48 -3.29 -6.24 -8.02
CA SER A 48 -4.40 -5.97 -8.92
C SER A 48 -5.59 -6.76 -8.40
N ILE A 49 -6.79 -6.19 -8.47
CA ILE A 49 -8.03 -6.96 -8.19
C ILE A 49 -8.10 -8.18 -9.11
N ILE A 50 -7.51 -8.07 -10.31
CA ILE A 50 -7.40 -9.14 -11.31
C ILE A 50 -6.48 -10.28 -10.84
N ASP A 51 -5.51 -10.02 -9.95
CA ASP A 51 -4.59 -11.04 -9.43
C ASP A 51 -5.18 -11.84 -8.25
N ILE A 52 -6.38 -11.47 -7.78
CA ILE A 52 -7.06 -12.16 -6.69
C ILE A 52 -7.62 -13.48 -7.24
N LYS A 53 -7.03 -14.59 -6.83
CA LYS A 53 -7.60 -15.91 -7.12
C LYS A 53 -8.81 -16.14 -6.21
N PRO A 54 -9.98 -16.53 -6.75
CA PRO A 54 -11.10 -16.93 -5.92
C PRO A 54 -10.72 -18.18 -5.12
N GLU A 55 -10.91 -18.10 -3.81
CA GLU A 55 -10.70 -19.21 -2.89
C GLU A 55 -12.06 -19.80 -2.50
N HIS A 56 -12.13 -21.14 -2.47
CA HIS A 56 -13.34 -21.83 -2.05
C HIS A 56 -13.38 -21.86 -0.51
N PHE A 57 -14.29 -21.09 0.09
CA PHE A 57 -14.39 -20.94 1.55
C PHE A 57 -14.79 -22.25 2.26
N GLY A 58 -15.37 -23.22 1.55
CA GLY A 58 -15.83 -24.51 2.08
C GLY A 58 -17.34 -24.62 2.08
N ASP A 59 -17.87 -25.84 1.98
CA ASP A 59 -19.31 -26.08 1.85
C ASP A 59 -20.14 -25.60 3.04
N GLN A 60 -19.51 -25.49 4.21
CA GLN A 60 -20.13 -24.94 5.42
C GLN A 60 -20.44 -23.44 5.32
N PHE A 61 -19.90 -22.74 4.32
CA PHE A 61 -20.08 -21.30 4.10
C PHE A 61 -20.90 -20.98 2.85
N ARG A 62 -21.71 -21.93 2.36
CA ARG A 62 -22.54 -21.73 1.16
C ARG A 62 -23.47 -20.52 1.25
N ASN A 63 -23.98 -20.23 2.46
CA ASN A 63 -24.92 -19.13 2.69
C ASN A 63 -24.25 -17.93 3.40
N LEU A 64 -22.91 -17.90 3.46
CA LEU A 64 -22.17 -16.89 4.21
C LEU A 64 -22.48 -15.46 3.75
N SER A 65 -22.79 -15.27 2.47
CA SER A 65 -23.23 -13.96 1.96
C SER A 65 -24.54 -13.49 2.60
N GLU A 66 -25.51 -14.39 2.75
CA GLU A 66 -26.81 -14.06 3.36
C GLU A 66 -26.66 -13.78 4.85
N GLU A 67 -25.84 -14.58 5.55
CA GLU A 67 -25.53 -14.37 6.98
C GLU A 67 -24.86 -13.01 7.23
N ILE A 68 -23.94 -12.60 6.36
CA ILE A 68 -23.28 -11.30 6.44
C ILE A 68 -24.28 -10.17 6.16
N ASP A 69 -25.13 -10.32 5.14
CA ASP A 69 -26.12 -9.31 4.79
C ASP A 69 -27.13 -9.10 5.93
N GLU A 70 -27.53 -10.16 6.63
CA GLU A 70 -28.40 -10.06 7.80
C GLU A 70 -27.75 -9.31 8.98
N VAL A 71 -26.44 -9.47 9.18
CA VAL A 71 -25.75 -8.77 10.28
C VAL A 71 -25.53 -7.29 9.93
N LEU A 72 -25.16 -7.00 8.69
CA LEU A 72 -24.79 -5.65 8.27
C LEU A 72 -26.00 -4.76 7.97
N TYR A 73 -26.99 -5.27 7.23
CA TYR A 73 -28.06 -4.43 6.68
C TYR A 73 -29.38 -4.49 7.48
N LYS A 74 -29.57 -5.53 8.29
CA LYS A 74 -30.81 -5.70 9.09
C LYS A 74 -30.85 -4.82 10.34
N ARG A 75 -29.74 -4.16 10.71
CA ARG A 75 -29.65 -3.21 11.83
C ARG A 75 -30.05 -1.76 11.51
N GLU A 76 -30.30 -1.43 10.24
CA GLU A 76 -30.67 -0.06 9.81
C GLU A 76 -32.16 0.14 9.52
N GLN A 77 -33.02 -0.82 9.87
CA GLN A 77 -34.47 -0.66 9.78
C GLN A 77 -35.12 -0.67 11.17
N VAL A 78 -34.83 0.35 11.99
CA VAL A 78 -35.63 0.74 13.18
C VAL A 78 -35.83 2.24 13.15
#